data_AF-A0A228HVY9-F1
#
_entry.id   AF-A0A228HVY9-F1
#
_cell.length_a   1.000
_cell.length_b   1.000
_cell.length_c   1.000
_cell.angle_alpha   90.00
_cell.angle_beta   90.00
_cell.angle_gamma   90.00
#
_symmetry.space_group_name_H-M   'P 1'
#
loop_
_entity.id
_entity.type
_entity.pdbx_description
1 polymer ?
#
loop_
_entity_poly.entity_id
_entity_poly.type
_entity_poly.pdbx_seq_one_letter_code
_entity_poly.pdbx_strand_id
1 'polypeptide(L)'
;MTFAFPIIVVDAPLFECSRQDDGEITIERVEISEFLFSAHIPDRLDACIRVVSREKLVEFAREMKKLADVLRREFKKEEDDAFKRL
;
A
#
# COMPACT_ATOMS: atom_id res chain seq x y z
N MET A 1 -2.76 16.92 -8.17
CA MET A 1 -2.31 15.88 -7.19
C MET A 1 -1.65 14.64 -7.84
N THR A 2 -0.57 14.12 -7.21
CA THR A 2 0.17 12.88 -7.58
C THR A 2 0.08 11.87 -6.45
N PHE A 3 -0.07 10.57 -6.77
CA PHE A 3 -0.14 9.49 -5.79
C PHE A 3 0.97 8.46 -6.04
N ALA A 4 1.57 7.96 -4.96
CA ALA A 4 2.54 6.87 -4.99
C ALA A 4 2.12 5.77 -4.01
N PHE A 5 2.22 4.51 -4.44
CA PHE A 5 1.92 3.34 -3.63
C PHE A 5 3.17 2.46 -3.60
N PRO A 6 3.95 2.46 -2.51
CA PRO A 6 5.20 1.70 -2.44
C PRO A 6 4.88 0.20 -2.37
N ILE A 7 5.59 -0.59 -3.18
CA ILE A 7 5.46 -2.05 -3.20
C ILE A 7 6.83 -2.73 -3.26
N ILE A 8 6.87 -3.94 -2.71
CA ILE A 8 7.92 -4.92 -2.91
C ILE A 8 7.31 -6.04 -3.75
N VAL A 9 7.90 -6.34 -4.91
CA VAL A 9 7.46 -7.45 -5.76
C VAL A 9 8.37 -8.64 -5.53
N VAL A 10 7.78 -9.80 -5.27
CA VAL A 10 8.52 -11.05 -5.02
C VAL A 10 8.21 -12.10 -6.09
N ASP A 11 9.25 -12.81 -6.53
CA ASP A 11 9.17 -13.96 -7.42
C ASP A 11 9.47 -15.25 -6.63
N ALA A 12 8.81 -15.37 -5.47
CA ALA A 12 8.91 -16.48 -4.54
C ALA A 12 7.60 -16.56 -3.72
N PRO A 13 7.25 -17.74 -3.16
CA PRO A 13 6.08 -17.86 -2.30
C PRO A 13 6.15 -16.91 -1.10
N LEU A 14 5.05 -16.21 -0.83
CA LEU A 14 4.91 -15.31 0.32
C LEU A 14 4.17 -16.03 1.44
N PHE A 15 4.69 -15.91 2.66
CA PHE A 15 4.10 -16.51 3.85
C PHE A 15 3.98 -15.47 4.95
N GLU A 16 2.80 -15.43 5.58
CA GLU A 16 2.61 -14.74 6.86
C GLU A 16 2.81 -15.73 7.99
N CYS A 17 3.59 -15.32 8.98
CA CYS A 17 3.90 -16.11 10.15
C CYS A 17 3.41 -15.36 11.38
N SER A 18 2.59 -16.01 12.19
CA SER A 18 2.13 -15.44 13.47
C SER A 18 2.31 -16.45 14.59
N ARG A 19 2.61 -15.94 15.79
CA ARG A 19 2.70 -16.74 17.01
C ARG A 19 1.43 -16.54 17.80
N GLN A 20 0.73 -17.63 18.08
CA GLN A 20 -0.48 -17.66 18.88
C GLN A 20 -0.15 -17.53 20.38
N ASP A 21 -1.18 -17.26 21.20
CA ASP A 21 -1.04 -17.06 22.65
C ASP A 21 -0.50 -18.30 23.38
N ASP A 22 -0.76 -19.50 22.86
CA ASP A 22 -0.25 -20.78 23.37
C ASP A 22 1.20 -21.09 22.93
N GLY A 23 1.78 -20.22 22.10
CA GLY A 23 3.12 -20.36 21.55
C GLY A 23 3.20 -21.15 20.25
N GLU A 24 2.09 -21.63 19.70
CA GLU A 24 2.04 -22.26 18.38
C GLU A 24 2.39 -21.25 17.28
N ILE A 25 3.14 -21.70 16.27
CA ILE A 25 3.45 -20.90 15.08
C ILE A 25 2.49 -21.31 13.97
N THR A 26 1.73 -20.34 13.48
CA THR A 26 0.88 -20.50 12.29
C THR A 26 1.57 -19.88 11.09
N ILE A 27 1.50 -20.57 9.96
CA ILE A 27 2.08 -20.15 8.69
C ILE A 27 0.98 -20.21 7.64
N GLU A 28 0.67 -19.06 7.03
CA GLU A 28 -0.30 -18.95 5.95
C GLU A 28 0.40 -18.50 4.68
N ARG A 29 0.18 -19.22 3.57
CA ARG A 29 0.63 -18.77 2.26
C ARG A 29 -0.34 -17.73 1.74
N VAL A 30 0.16 -16.56 1.41
CA VAL A 30 -0.63 -15.44 0.87
C VAL A 30 -0.06 -14.96 -0.46
N GLU A 31 -0.85 -14.23 -1.23
CA GLU A 31 -0.43 -13.63 -2.50
C GLU A 31 -0.08 -12.14 -2.35
N ILE A 32 -0.62 -11.50 -1.33
CA ILE A 32 -0.39 -10.09 -0.99
C ILE A 32 -0.32 -9.99 0.54
N SER A 33 0.65 -9.25 1.06
CA SER A 33 0.78 -8.87 2.47
C SER A 33 1.12 -7.38 2.58
N GLU A 34 1.05 -6.80 3.77
CA GLU A 34 1.44 -5.41 3.99
C GLU A 34 2.03 -5.16 5.37
N PHE A 35 2.86 -4.12 5.46
CA PHE A 35 3.39 -3.63 6.73
C PHE A 35 3.44 -2.11 6.75
N LEU A 36 3.28 -1.55 7.94
CA LEU A 36 3.46 -0.12 8.17
C LEU A 36 4.95 0.16 8.36
N PHE A 37 5.46 1.09 7.57
CA PHE A 37 6.82 1.56 7.59
C PHE A 37 6.85 3.04 7.97
N SER A 38 7.77 3.40 8.87
CA SER A 38 8.00 4.78 9.26
C SER A 38 9.49 5.10 9.17
N ALA A 39 9.84 6.21 8.54
CA ALA A 39 11.21 6.72 8.47
C ALA A 39 11.26 8.22 8.77
N HIS A 40 12.42 8.73 9.19
CA HIS A 40 12.64 10.15 9.49
C HIS A 40 13.73 10.71 8.56
N ILE A 41 13.39 11.11 7.33
CA ILE A 41 14.36 11.63 6.35
C ILE A 41 13.74 12.68 5.41
N PRO A 42 14.13 13.98 5.51
CA PRO A 42 14.52 14.68 6.73
C PRO A 42 13.37 14.78 7.75
N ASP A 43 12.12 14.66 7.29
CA ASP A 43 10.91 14.65 8.09
C ASP A 43 10.34 13.24 8.26
N ARG A 44 9.40 13.07 9.19
CA ARG A 44 8.70 11.80 9.39
C ARG A 44 7.84 11.46 8.16
N LEU A 45 8.06 10.28 7.61
CA LEU A 45 7.28 9.66 6.56
C LEU A 45 6.72 8.35 7.09
N ASP A 46 5.39 8.20 7.00
CA ASP A 46 4.69 6.95 7.26
C ASP A 46 4.14 6.42 5.92
N ALA A 47 4.31 5.13 5.66
CA ALA A 47 3.84 4.47 4.46
C ALA A 47 3.35 3.05 4.78
N CYS A 48 2.25 2.64 4.16
CA CYS A 48 1.92 1.22 4.06
C CYS A 48 2.65 0.66 2.85
N ILE A 49 3.58 -0.27 3.08
CA ILE A 49 4.31 -0.97 2.02
C ILE A 49 3.66 -2.32 1.82
N ARG A 50 3.29 -2.62 0.58
CA ARG A 50 2.69 -3.91 0.22
C ARG A 50 3.72 -4.84 -0.40
N VAL A 51 3.67 -6.11 -0.02
CA VAL A 51 4.45 -7.19 -0.65
C VAL A 51 3.50 -7.93 -1.58
N VAL A 52 3.82 -7.99 -2.87
CA VAL A 52 2.93 -8.50 -3.91
C VAL A 52 3.64 -9.60 -4.69
N SER A 53 3.01 -10.77 -4.82
CA SER A 53 3.51 -11.83 -5.69
C SER A 53 3.56 -11.37 -7.15
N ARG A 54 4.52 -11.88 -7.93
CA ARG A 54 4.70 -11.52 -9.33
C ARG A 54 3.41 -11.71 -10.14
N GLU A 55 2.65 -12.76 -9.83
CA GLU A 55 1.39 -13.13 -10.47
C GLU A 55 0.28 -12.09 -10.20
N LYS A 56 0.30 -11.44 -9.04
CA LYS A 56 -0.70 -10.44 -8.63
C LYS A 56 -0.36 -9.01 -9.01
N LEU A 57 0.85 -8.72 -9.50
CA LEU A 57 1.30 -7.36 -9.81
C LEU A 57 0.35 -6.59 -10.74
N VAL A 58 -0.15 -7.23 -11.80
CA VAL A 58 -1.04 -6.58 -12.78
C VAL A 58 -2.40 -6.25 -12.18
N GLU A 59 -2.95 -7.17 -11.38
CA GLU A 59 -4.22 -6.98 -10.67
C GLU A 59 -4.08 -5.83 -9.66
N PHE A 60 -3.04 -5.88 -8.84
CA PHE A 60 -2.71 -4.86 -7.86
C PHE A 60 -2.57 -3.46 -8.49
N ALA A 61 -1.82 -3.33 -9.58
CA ALA A 61 -1.62 -2.05 -10.25
C ALA A 61 -2.94 -1.44 -10.77
N ARG A 62 -3.86 -2.28 -11.25
CA ARG A 62 -5.19 -1.84 -11.68
C ARG A 62 -6.02 -1.34 -10.50
N GLU A 63 -5.96 -2.01 -9.35
CA GLU A 63 -6.66 -1.58 -8.14
C GLU A 63 -6.13 -0.26 -7.61
N MET A 64 -4.81 -0.09 -7.55
CA MET A 64 -4.20 1.18 -7.11
C MET A 64 -4.53 2.33 -8.04
N LYS A 65 -4.62 2.08 -9.35
CA LYS A 65 -5.09 3.09 -10.31
C LYS A 65 -6.54 3.50 -10.05
N LYS A 66 -7.43 2.52 -9.83
CA LYS A 66 -8.84 2.80 -9.49
C LYS A 66 -8.94 3.63 -8.22
N LEU A 67 -8.19 3.27 -7.17
CA LEU A 67 -8.14 4.01 -5.93
C LEU A 67 -7.65 5.45 -6.15
N ALA A 68 -6.54 5.64 -6.86
CA ALA A 68 -6.01 6.96 -7.18
C ALA A 68 -7.01 7.82 -7.97
N ASP A 69 -7.76 7.22 -8.90
CA ASP A 69 -8.80 7.93 -9.65
C ASP A 69 -9.98 8.34 -8.77
N VAL A 70 -10.40 7.47 -7.85
CA VAL A 70 -11.43 7.80 -6.87
C VAL A 70 -10.97 8.96 -5.99
N LEU A 71 -9.79 8.84 -5.37
CA LEU A 71 -9.23 9.90 -4.51
C LEU A 71 -9.11 11.23 -5.28
N ARG A 72 -8.63 11.20 -6.52
CA ARG A 72 -8.55 12.42 -7.35
C ARG A 72 -9.91 13.05 -7.59
N ARG A 73 -10.97 12.25 -7.80
CA ARG A 73 -12.32 12.80 -7.99
C ARG A 73 -12.87 13.40 -6.71
N GLU A 74 -12.72 12.69 -5.59
CA GLU A 74 -13.24 13.14 -4.29
C GLU A 74 -12.60 14.47 -3.87
N PHE A 75 -11.28 14.60 -3.99
CA PHE A 75 -10.56 15.81 -3.58
C PHE A 75 -10.56 16.94 -4.63
N LYS A 76 -11.19 16.74 -5.80
CA LYS A 76 -11.13 17.71 -6.88
C LYS A 76 -11.73 19.05 -6.49
N LYS A 77 -12.82 19.03 -5.72
CA LYS A 77 -13.52 20.26 -5.32
C LYS A 77 -12.68 21.08 -4.33
N GLU A 78 -12.08 20.41 -3.35
CA GLU A 78 -11.19 21.02 -2.37
C GLU A 78 -9.91 21.54 -3.04
N GLU A 79 -9.36 20.79 -4.00
CA GLU A 79 -8.22 21.23 -4.82
C GLU A 79 -8.59 22.51 -5.58
N ASP A 80 -9.70 22.52 -6.33
CA ASP A 80 -10.17 23.67 -7.10
C ASP A 80 -10.44 24.90 -6.21
N ASP A 81 -11.06 24.72 -5.04
CA ASP A 81 -11.37 25.80 -4.11
C ASP A 81 -10.12 26.34 -3.38
N ALA A 82 -9.12 25.51 -3.11
CA ALA A 82 -7.84 25.94 -2.58
C ALA A 82 -7.06 26.76 -3.61
N PHE A 83 -7.05 26.35 -4.88
CA PHE A 83 -6.36 27.07 -5.95
C PHE A 83 -7.00 28.41 -6.32
N LYS A 84 -8.31 28.59 -6.11
CA LYS A 84 -8.97 29.91 -6.29
C LYS A 84 -8.64 30.94 -5.20
N ARG A 85 -8.11 30.49 -4.06
CA ARG A 85 -7.75 31.35 -2.91
C ARG A 85 -6.29 31.79 -2.92
N LEU A 86 -5.50 31.29 -3.87
CA LEU A 86 -4.13 31.72 -4.20
C LEU A 86 -4.16 32.73 -5.35
#